data_AF-A0A4Q0AQD7-F1
#
_entry.id   AF-A0A4Q0AQD7-F1
#
_cell.length_a   1.000
_cell.length_b   1.000
_cell.length_c   1.000
_cell.angle_alpha   90.00
_cell.angle_beta   90.00
_cell.angle_gamma   90.00
#
_symmetry.space_group_name_H-M   'P 1'
#
loop_
_entity.id
_entity.type
_entity.pdbx_description
1 polymer ?
#
loop_
_entity_poly.entity_id
_entity_poly.type
_entity_poly.pdbx_seq_one_letter_code
_entity_poly.pdbx_strand_id
1 'polypeptide(L)'
;MTTLTPKLNHTKDWYAERLRDNICVVVFEKTDGTERTMICTTKSDQVPPAGATTRTVTVPDHQVRTFDIQKQEWRSFNVGTVISFDIVDQDGS
;
A
#
# COMPACT_ATOMS: atom_id res chain seq x y z
N MET A 1 -7.00 -4.15 -27.80
CA MET A 1 -7.76 -3.05 -27.17
C MET A 1 -7.21 -2.90 -25.77
N THR A 2 -6.40 -1.89 -25.50
CA THR A 2 -5.85 -1.69 -24.14
C THR A 2 -6.94 -0.98 -23.34
N THR A 3 -7.60 -1.70 -22.44
CA THR A 3 -8.55 -1.11 -21.50
C THR A 3 -7.78 -0.16 -20.59
N LEU A 4 -8.02 1.15 -20.74
CA LEU A 4 -7.49 2.15 -19.83
C LEU A 4 -8.29 2.07 -18.54
N THR A 5 -7.80 1.31 -17.57
CA THR A 5 -8.39 1.28 -16.23
C THR A 5 -8.17 2.66 -15.59
N PRO A 6 -9.25 3.33 -15.10
CA PRO A 6 -9.09 4.62 -14.44
C PRO A 6 -8.25 4.44 -13.17
N LYS A 7 -7.23 5.28 -13.01
CA LYS A 7 -6.32 5.27 -11.86
C LYS A 7 -6.80 6.27 -10.81
N LEU A 8 -6.67 5.90 -9.54
CA LEU A 8 -6.94 6.79 -8.41
C LEU A 8 -5.94 7.96 -8.39
N ASN A 9 -6.41 9.14 -7.99
CA ASN A 9 -5.62 10.37 -7.94
C ASN A 9 -5.59 10.96 -6.52
N HIS A 10 -5.05 10.20 -5.58
CA HIS A 10 -4.81 10.64 -4.21
C HIS A 10 -3.32 10.90 -3.97
N THR A 11 -2.99 11.72 -2.97
CA THR A 11 -1.60 12.00 -2.59
C THR A 11 -1.00 10.85 -1.78
N LYS A 12 0.33 10.78 -1.71
CA LYS A 12 1.06 9.84 -0.83
C LYS A 12 0.57 9.93 0.62
N ASP A 13 0.39 11.14 1.13
CA ASP A 13 -0.03 11.37 2.52
C ASP A 13 -1.43 10.83 2.80
N TRP A 14 -2.35 10.97 1.83
CA TRP A 14 -3.70 10.43 1.93
C TRP A 14 -3.71 8.90 2.14
N TYR A 15 -2.82 8.18 1.43
CA TYR A 15 -2.65 6.74 1.61
C TYR A 15 -1.97 6.43 2.95
N ALA A 16 -0.90 7.15 3.28
CA ALA A 16 -0.14 6.94 4.51
C ALA A 16 -1.00 7.12 5.77
N GLU A 17 -1.91 8.09 5.77
CA GLU A 17 -2.88 8.28 6.86
C GLU A 17 -3.78 7.06 7.03
N ARG A 18 -4.39 6.56 5.95
CA ARG A 18 -5.31 5.41 6.01
C ARG A 18 -4.62 4.14 6.46
N LEU A 19 -3.42 3.90 5.96
CA LEU A 19 -2.60 2.74 6.31
C LEU A 19 -2.08 2.79 7.76
N ARG A 20 -2.00 3.97 8.36
CA ARG A 20 -1.55 4.12 9.75
C ARG A 20 -2.59 3.63 10.73
N ASP A 21 -3.86 3.80 10.38
CA ASP A 21 -4.98 3.49 11.28
C ASP A 21 -5.68 2.17 10.91
N ASN A 22 -5.54 1.72 9.66
CA ASN A 22 -6.30 0.60 9.11
C ASN A 22 -5.43 -0.44 8.40
N ILE A 23 -6.02 -1.63 8.20
CA ILE A 23 -5.59 -2.57 7.18
C ILE A 23 -6.31 -2.20 5.89
N CYS A 24 -5.58 -2.08 4.79
CA CYS A 24 -6.14 -1.68 3.52
C CYS A 24 -5.82 -2.72 2.43
N VAL A 25 -6.72 -2.82 1.45
CA VAL A 25 -6.46 -3.53 0.19
C VAL A 25 -6.16 -2.48 -0.87
N VAL A 26 -5.00 -2.62 -1.52
CA VAL A 26 -4.63 -1.80 -2.67
C VAL A 26 -4.58 -2.67 -3.91
N VAL A 27 -5.19 -2.20 -4.99
CA VAL A 27 -5.04 -2.77 -6.34
C VAL A 27 -4.25 -1.77 -7.18
N PHE A 28 -3.15 -2.21 -7.78
CA PHE A 28 -2.31 -1.36 -8.61
C PHE A 28 -1.75 -2.09 -9.81
N GLU A 29 -1.48 -1.32 -10.87
CA GLU A 29 -0.83 -1.79 -12.08
C GLU A 29 0.69 -1.89 -11.85
N LYS A 30 1.28 -3.04 -12.20
CA LYS A 30 2.73 -3.25 -12.25
C LYS A 30 3.33 -2.70 -13.54
N THR A 31 4.66 -2.61 -13.59
CA THR A 31 5.40 -2.17 -14.79
C THR A 31 5.21 -3.09 -16.00
N ASP A 32 4.83 -4.35 -15.79
CA ASP A 32 4.50 -5.32 -16.86
C ASP A 32 3.06 -5.19 -17.37
N GLY A 33 2.28 -4.23 -16.87
CA GLY A 33 0.89 -4.00 -17.23
C GLY A 33 -0.11 -4.94 -16.56
N THR A 34 0.34 -5.84 -15.68
CA THR A 34 -0.57 -6.72 -14.93
C THR A 34 -0.97 -6.10 -13.60
N GLU A 35 -2.20 -6.38 -13.16
CA GLU A 35 -2.72 -5.89 -11.89
C GLU A 35 -2.23 -6.76 -10.73
N ARG A 36 -2.00 -6.12 -9.58
CA ARG A 36 -1.70 -6.80 -8.32
C ARG A 36 -2.59 -6.24 -7.23
N THR A 37 -3.20 -7.15 -6.49
CA THR A 37 -3.88 -6.86 -5.22
C THR A 37 -2.92 -7.15 -4.06
N MET A 38 -2.85 -6.25 -3.09
CA MET A 38 -2.01 -6.36 -1.91
C MET A 38 -2.79 -5.92 -0.68
N ILE A 39 -2.78 -6.75 0.37
CA ILE A 39 -3.33 -6.39 1.69
C ILE A 39 -2.18 -5.86 2.54
N CYS A 40 -2.26 -4.58 2.91
CA CYS A 40 -1.16 -3.90 3.54
C CYS A 40 -1.57 -2.92 4.63
N THR A 41 -0.62 -2.60 5.51
CA THR A 41 -0.80 -1.66 6.60
C THR A 41 0.53 -1.04 7.02
N THR A 42 0.46 0.06 7.76
CA THR A 42 1.58 0.61 8.53
C THR A 42 1.22 0.79 10.00
N LYS A 43 0.07 0.23 10.42
CA LYS A 43 -0.43 0.27 11.77
C LYS A 43 0.55 -0.43 12.70
N SER A 44 0.96 0.26 13.77
CA SER A 44 2.09 -0.13 14.61
C SER A 44 1.93 -1.48 15.33
N ASP A 45 0.69 -1.92 15.56
CA ASP A 45 0.31 -3.21 16.15
C ASP A 45 0.34 -4.38 15.14
N GLN A 46 0.36 -4.09 13.83
CA GLN A 46 0.34 -5.09 12.75
C GLN A 46 1.68 -5.22 12.02
N VAL A 47 2.66 -4.38 12.35
CA VAL A 47 4.00 -4.41 11.75
C VAL A 47 5.02 -4.92 12.76
N PRO A 48 6.12 -5.56 12.31
CA PRO A 48 7.20 -5.95 13.19
C PRO A 48 7.71 -4.73 13.98
N PRO A 49 8.02 -4.87 15.27
CA PRO A 49 8.66 -3.81 16.03
C PRO A 49 9.92 -3.37 15.29
N ALA A 50 10.18 -2.06 15.29
CA ALA A 50 11.33 -1.49 14.60
C ALA A 50 12.63 -2.11 15.14
N GLY A 51 13.10 -3.18 14.50
CA GLY A 51 14.41 -3.76 14.76
C GLY A 51 15.48 -2.71 14.44
N ALA A 52 16.57 -2.72 15.20
CA ALA A 52 17.64 -1.72 15.18
C ALA A 52 18.45 -1.62 13.86
N THR A 53 17.88 -2.01 12.73
CA THR A 53 18.48 -1.84 11.40
C THR A 53 18.07 -0.48 10.85
N THR A 54 18.85 0.53 11.20
CA THR A 54 18.79 1.94 10.75
C THR A 54 19.15 2.11 9.27
N ARG A 55 18.63 1.26 8.39
CA ARG A 55 18.71 1.55 6.95
C ARG A 55 17.58 2.52 6.62
N THR A 56 17.90 3.80 6.66
CA THR A 56 17.04 4.87 6.14
C THR A 56 16.86 4.62 4.65
N VAL A 57 15.76 3.96 4.28
CA VAL A 57 15.39 3.81 2.88
C VAL A 57 14.70 5.11 2.47
N THR A 58 15.35 5.90 1.62
CA THR A 58 14.71 7.04 0.97
C THR A 58 13.63 6.51 0.04
N VAL A 59 12.36 6.69 0.43
CA VAL A 59 11.21 6.32 -0.40
C VAL A 59 10.82 7.53 -1.25
N PRO A 60 10.80 7.42 -2.59
CA PRO A 60 10.39 8.52 -3.46
C PRO A 60 9.01 9.08 -3.10
N ASP A 61 8.76 10.34 -3.46
CA ASP A 61 7.50 11.04 -3.13
C ASP A 61 6.26 10.42 -3.79
N HIS A 62 6.44 9.73 -4.91
CA HIS A 62 5.37 9.00 -5.61
C HIS A 62 5.18 7.56 -5.09
N GLN A 63 5.96 7.13 -4.10
CA GLN A 63 5.87 5.80 -3.51
C GLN A 63 5.39 5.83 -2.07
N VAL A 64 4.49 4.90 -1.75
CA VAL A 64 4.00 4.65 -0.39
C VAL A 64 4.62 3.35 0.09
N ARG A 65 5.37 3.40 1.20
CA ARG A 65 5.92 2.23 1.86
C ARG A 65 4.89 1.65 2.82
N THR A 66 4.69 0.35 2.74
CA THR A 66 3.68 -0.40 3.49
C THR A 66 4.24 -1.75 3.93
N PHE A 67 3.60 -2.37 4.91
CA PHE A 67 3.85 -3.75 5.27
C PHE A 67 2.78 -4.63 4.62
N ASP A 68 3.20 -5.56 3.77
CA ASP A 68 2.31 -6.56 3.18
C ASP A 68 2.05 -7.65 4.22
N ILE A 69 0.80 -7.76 4.65
CA ILE A 69 0.38 -8.68 5.72
C ILE A 69 0.43 -10.14 5.23
N GLN A 70 0.15 -10.37 3.94
CA GLN A 70 0.14 -11.73 3.38
C GLN A 70 1.55 -12.26 3.18
N LYS A 71 2.50 -11.37 2.84
CA LYS A 71 3.91 -11.72 2.64
C LYS A 71 4.79 -11.51 3.86
N GLN A 72 4.29 -10.82 4.88
CA GLN A 72 5.02 -10.48 6.10
C GLN A 72 6.33 -9.73 5.78
N GLU A 73 6.28 -8.79 4.85
CA GLU A 73 7.45 -8.02 4.42
C GLU A 73 7.10 -6.57 4.06
N TRP A 74 8.10 -5.69 4.11
CA TRP A 74 7.94 -4.30 3.68
C TRP A 74 7.92 -4.22 2.15
N ARG A 75 6.88 -3.62 1.58
CA ARG A 75 6.69 -3.38 0.15
C ARG A 75 6.34 -1.92 -0.11
N SER A 76 6.46 -1.48 -1.36
CA SER A 76 6.01 -0.16 -1.79
C SER A 76 5.13 -0.28 -3.02
N PHE A 77 4.18 0.64 -3.18
CA PHE A 77 3.43 0.84 -4.41
C PHE A 77 3.57 2.29 -4.89
N ASN A 78 3.39 2.48 -6.20
CA ASN A 78 3.39 3.80 -6.82
C ASN A 78 1.98 4.39 -6.78
N VAL A 79 1.86 5.60 -6.24
CA VAL A 79 0.60 6.35 -6.17
C VAL A 79 -0.07 6.47 -7.54
N GLY A 80 0.71 6.75 -8.57
CA GLY A 80 0.21 6.92 -9.94
C GLY A 80 -0.16 5.63 -10.66
N THR A 81 -0.08 4.46 -10.03
CA THR A 81 -0.54 3.19 -10.62
C THR A 81 -1.68 2.54 -9.85
N VAL A 82 -2.17 3.18 -8.80
CA VAL A 82 -3.28 2.67 -7.98
C VAL A 82 -4.57 2.72 -8.78
N ILE A 83 -5.31 1.61 -8.74
CA ILE A 83 -6.60 1.41 -9.40
C ILE A 83 -7.73 1.42 -8.36
N SER A 84 -7.56 0.70 -7.25
CA SER A 84 -8.49 0.69 -6.11
C SER A 84 -7.74 0.77 -4.79
N PHE A 85 -8.39 1.35 -3.78
CA PHE A 85 -7.88 1.40 -2.42
C PHE A 85 -9.04 1.41 -1.43
N ASP A 86 -9.13 0.35 -0.63
CA ASP A 86 -10.25 0.09 0.26
C ASP A 86 -9.76 -0.27 1.66
N ILE A 87 -10.50 0.13 2.70
CA ILE A 87 -10.25 -0.32 4.07
C ILE A 87 -10.83 -1.73 4.21
N VAL A 88 -10.07 -2.63 4.84
CA VAL A 88 -10.56 -3.95 5.22
C VAL A 88 -11.40 -3.79 6.46
N ASP A 89 -12.72 -3.69 6.29
CA ASP A 89 -13.66 -3.68 7.41
C ASP A 89 -13.59 -5.04 8.13
N GLN A 90 -12.97 -5.04 9.31
CA GLN A 90 -13.06 -6.12 10.28
C GLN A 90 -14.30 -5.89 11.14
N ASP A 91 -15.48 -5.77 10.54
CA ASP A 91 -16.73 -5.68 11.29
C ASP A 91 -17.77 -6.63 10.68
N GLY A 92 -17.49 -7.92 10.87
CA GLY A 92 -18.53 -8.94 10.93
C GLY A 92 -19.01 -9.04 12.37
N SER A 93 -19.75 -8.03 12.83
CA SER A 93 -20.57 -8.09 14.05
C SER A 93 -22.04 -8.24 13.68
#